data_AF-A7Z969-F1
#
_entry.id   AF-A7Z969-F1
#
_cell.length_a   1.000
_cell.length_b   1.000
_cell.length_c   1.000
_cell.angle_alpha   90.00
_cell.angle_beta   90.00
_cell.angle_gamma   90.00
#
_symmetry.space_group_name_H-M   'P 1'
#
loop_
_entity.id
_entity.type
_entity.pdbx_description
1 polymer ?
#
loop_
_entity_poly.entity_id
_entity_poly.type
_entity_poly.pdbx_seq_one_letter_code
_entity_poly.pdbx_strand_id
1 'polypeptide(L)'
;MKTLGTLCVLILTAVLVYLGYNIYTNDIHLNFFNQQSDEPDEKTPLKGSASPLNVVLYRQMDSPRLYNGCEVTSLAMILNNAGYHVSKNTLADKINKVPLTYSSGLKGDPNEGFAGDMENGPGLGVYHEPIDKLAKEYAGNKVYDLTGKDISSVYRQLEKGRPVWVITTTSFKPVDNMQTWNTPNGKIDVTFSMHSVAVTGYDHDYVYVNDPYGYKNRKTDRSDFEKAWKQMGSQAIVIKS
;
A
#
# COMPACT_ATOMS: atom_id res chain seq x y z
N MET A 1 -47.29 -44.64 -36.62
CA MET A 1 -46.91 -44.59 -35.19
C MET A 1 -45.43 -44.20 -34.94
N LYS A 2 -44.80 -43.36 -35.78
CA LYS A 2 -43.41 -42.89 -35.56
C LYS A 2 -43.28 -41.37 -35.36
N THR A 3 -44.38 -40.63 -35.32
CA THR A 3 -44.38 -39.16 -35.28
C THR A 3 -44.59 -38.58 -33.89
N LEU A 4 -45.28 -39.30 -32.99
CA LEU A 4 -45.58 -38.80 -31.64
C LEU A 4 -44.37 -38.87 -30.70
N GLY A 5 -43.57 -39.94 -30.78
CA GLY A 5 -42.36 -40.09 -29.97
C GLY A 5 -41.29 -39.04 -30.31
N THR A 6 -41.11 -38.73 -31.60
CA THR A 6 -40.13 -37.73 -32.07
C THR A 6 -40.49 -36.32 -31.64
N LEU A 7 -41.79 -35.99 -31.59
CA LEU A 7 -42.27 -34.68 -31.14
C LEU A 7 -42.04 -34.48 -29.63
N CYS A 8 -42.26 -35.52 -28.82
CA CYS A 8 -41.97 -35.46 -27.38
C CYS A 8 -40.48 -35.29 -27.09
N VAL A 9 -39.60 -35.96 -27.84
CA VAL A 9 -38.14 -35.80 -27.68
C VAL A 9 -37.69 -34.38 -28.02
N LEU A 10 -38.22 -33.78 -29.09
CA LEU A 10 -37.89 -32.41 -29.46
C LEU A 10 -38.33 -31.38 -28.40
N ILE A 11 -39.53 -31.53 -27.84
CA ILE A 11 -40.02 -30.65 -26.76
C ILE A 11 -39.16 -30.80 -25.51
N LEU A 12 -38.81 -32.03 -25.10
CA LEU A 12 -37.92 -32.28 -23.97
C LEU A 12 -36.53 -31.66 -24.17
N THR A 13 -35.96 -31.78 -25.36
CA THR A 13 -34.66 -31.15 -25.66
C THR A 13 -34.73 -29.63 -25.62
N ALA A 14 -35.81 -29.02 -26.14
CA ALA A 14 -35.99 -27.57 -26.11
C ALA A 14 -36.16 -27.04 -24.68
N VAL A 15 -36.89 -27.77 -23.82
CA VAL A 15 -37.06 -27.43 -22.40
C VAL A 15 -35.74 -27.55 -21.65
N LEU A 16 -34.95 -28.60 -21.90
CA LEU A 16 -33.63 -28.76 -21.28
C LEU A 16 -32.63 -27.68 -21.72
N VAL A 17 -32.65 -27.27 -23.00
CA VAL A 17 -31.83 -26.16 -23.49
C VAL A 17 -32.28 -24.84 -22.88
N TYR A 18 -33.59 -24.59 -22.78
CA TYR A 18 -34.13 -23.38 -22.15
C TYR A 18 -33.81 -23.31 -20.65
N LEU A 19 -33.93 -24.43 -19.93
CA LEU A 19 -33.55 -24.52 -18.51
C LEU A 19 -32.04 -24.37 -18.34
N GLY A 20 -31.22 -25.03 -19.17
CA GLY A 20 -29.77 -24.89 -19.15
C GLY A 20 -29.30 -23.48 -19.48
N TYR A 21 -29.94 -22.82 -20.44
CA TYR A 21 -29.68 -21.42 -20.78
C TYR A 21 -30.06 -20.49 -19.63
N ASN A 22 -31.23 -20.67 -19.01
CA ASN A 22 -31.65 -19.86 -17.86
C ASN A 22 -30.78 -20.07 -16.62
N ILE A 23 -30.30 -21.30 -16.37
CA ILE A 23 -29.35 -21.56 -15.28
C ILE A 23 -28.01 -20.87 -15.59
N TYR A 24 -27.49 -21.04 -16.79
CA TYR A 24 -26.23 -20.43 -17.23
C TYR A 24 -26.29 -18.90 -17.22
N THR A 25 -27.38 -18.29 -17.70
CA THR A 25 -27.55 -16.83 -17.66
C THR A 25 -27.75 -16.30 -16.25
N ASN A 26 -28.46 -17.04 -15.37
CA ASN A 26 -28.60 -16.65 -13.96
C ASN A 26 -27.27 -16.79 -13.19
N ASP A 27 -26.45 -17.80 -13.47
CA ASP A 27 -25.13 -17.97 -12.83
C ASP A 27 -24.14 -16.91 -13.30
N ILE A 28 -24.16 -16.55 -14.59
CA ILE A 28 -23.36 -15.44 -15.10
C ILE A 28 -23.87 -14.11 -14.54
N HIS A 29 -25.18 -13.85 -14.53
CA HIS A 29 -25.71 -12.64 -13.93
C HIS A 29 -25.41 -12.57 -12.43
N LEU A 30 -25.55 -13.65 -11.66
CA LEU A 30 -25.20 -13.63 -10.23
C LEU A 30 -23.70 -13.39 -10.02
N ASN A 31 -22.81 -14.03 -10.79
CA ASN A 31 -21.38 -13.81 -10.63
C ASN A 31 -20.91 -12.44 -11.12
N PHE A 32 -21.56 -11.86 -12.14
CA PHE A 32 -21.25 -10.52 -12.65
C PHE A 32 -21.81 -9.40 -11.76
N PHE A 33 -22.95 -9.65 -11.08
CA PHE A 33 -23.55 -8.71 -10.12
C PHE A 33 -23.05 -8.90 -8.67
N ASN A 34 -22.32 -9.98 -8.37
CA ASN A 34 -21.72 -10.22 -7.05
C ASN A 34 -20.22 -9.91 -7.00
N GLN A 35 -19.65 -9.33 -8.07
CA GLN A 35 -18.56 -8.37 -7.89
C GLN A 35 -19.16 -7.12 -7.28
N GLN A 36 -19.32 -7.14 -5.95
CA GLN A 36 -19.45 -5.92 -5.19
C GLN A 36 -18.23 -5.07 -5.52
N SER A 37 -18.46 -4.07 -6.38
CA SER A 37 -17.49 -3.03 -6.65
C SER A 37 -17.05 -2.48 -5.31
N ASP A 38 -15.77 -2.63 -4.99
CA ASP A 38 -15.14 -2.24 -3.73
C ASP A 38 -15.02 -0.71 -3.57
N GLU A 39 -15.85 0.06 -4.29
CA GLU A 39 -16.04 1.49 -4.12
C GLU A 39 -17.36 1.75 -3.39
N PRO A 40 -17.28 2.10 -2.09
CA PRO A 40 -17.90 3.35 -1.66
C PRO A 40 -17.17 4.01 -0.47
N ASP A 41 -15.84 3.99 -0.39
CA ASP A 41 -15.13 4.53 0.79
C ASP A 41 -14.84 6.03 0.71
N GLU A 42 -14.82 6.64 -0.48
CA GLU A 42 -14.39 8.03 -0.63
C GLU A 42 -15.41 9.04 -0.06
N LYS A 43 -16.70 8.67 0.02
CA LYS A 43 -17.81 9.57 0.38
C LYS A 43 -18.21 9.58 1.85
N THR A 44 -17.69 8.67 2.68
CA THR A 44 -18.03 8.70 4.12
C THR A 44 -17.42 9.96 4.75
N PRO A 45 -18.14 10.73 5.58
CA PRO A 45 -17.51 11.81 6.35
C PRO A 45 -16.50 11.23 7.36
N LEU A 46 -15.39 11.93 7.59
CA LEU A 46 -14.50 11.61 8.71
C LEU A 46 -15.21 11.92 10.03
N LYS A 47 -15.01 11.08 11.05
CA LYS A 47 -15.38 11.34 12.45
C LYS A 47 -14.56 12.47 13.06
N GLY A 48 -13.39 12.78 12.48
CA GLY A 48 -12.57 13.94 12.81
C GLY A 48 -11.38 13.65 13.71
N SER A 49 -11.27 12.43 14.24
CA SER A 49 -10.07 11.93 14.93
C SER A 49 -10.05 10.40 15.01
N ALA A 50 -8.86 9.84 15.17
CA ALA A 50 -8.63 8.45 15.51
C ALA A 50 -7.49 8.37 16.53
N SER A 51 -7.76 7.78 17.71
CA SER A 51 -6.71 7.56 18.72
C SER A 51 -5.59 6.67 18.17
N PRO A 52 -4.32 6.91 18.55
CA PRO A 52 -3.20 6.12 18.05
C PRO A 52 -3.38 4.62 18.30
N LEU A 53 -3.36 3.85 17.22
CA LEU A 53 -3.48 2.40 17.26
C LEU A 53 -2.29 1.78 17.99
N ASN A 54 -2.53 0.67 18.69
CA ASN A 54 -1.48 -0.08 19.39
C ASN A 54 -0.71 -1.00 18.41
N VAL A 55 -0.02 -0.40 17.45
CA VAL A 55 0.81 -1.11 16.48
C VAL A 55 2.16 -1.47 17.12
N VAL A 56 2.70 -2.65 16.81
CA VAL A 56 4.07 -3.01 17.19
C VAL A 56 5.06 -2.00 16.63
N LEU A 57 6.05 -1.60 17.42
CA LEU A 57 7.16 -0.78 16.94
C LEU A 57 8.31 -1.69 16.56
N TYR A 58 8.73 -1.64 15.30
CA TYR A 58 10.02 -2.16 14.88
C TYR A 58 10.99 -1.02 14.65
N ARG A 59 12.24 -1.21 15.09
CA ARG A 59 13.31 -0.23 14.94
C ARG A 59 14.23 -0.67 13.81
N GLN A 60 14.46 0.19 12.83
CA GLN A 60 15.35 -0.16 11.71
C GLN A 60 16.80 -0.37 12.18
N MET A 61 17.16 0.25 13.29
CA MET A 61 18.51 0.20 13.87
C MET A 61 18.78 -1.01 14.77
N ASP A 62 17.75 -1.77 15.17
CA ASP A 62 17.94 -3.01 15.93
C ASP A 62 18.60 -4.07 15.05
N SER A 63 19.42 -4.95 15.65
CA SER A 63 20.14 -6.00 14.91
C SER A 63 19.20 -7.09 14.36
N PRO A 64 19.36 -7.54 13.10
CA PRO A 64 20.31 -7.05 12.09
C PRO A 64 19.89 -5.69 11.53
N ARG A 65 20.80 -4.71 11.60
CA ARG A 65 20.54 -3.31 11.27
C ARG A 65 20.23 -3.09 9.79
N LEU A 66 19.26 -2.22 9.50
CA LEU A 66 18.97 -1.69 8.17
C LEU A 66 19.10 -0.17 8.21
N TYR A 67 20.27 0.36 7.84
CA TYR A 67 20.57 1.78 7.99
C TYR A 67 19.56 2.68 7.25
N ASN A 68 19.15 2.29 6.05
CA ASN A 68 18.15 2.97 5.22
C ASN A 68 16.85 2.14 5.09
N GLY A 69 16.48 1.34 6.11
CA GLY A 69 15.37 0.38 6.02
C GLY A 69 14.01 0.89 6.48
N CYS A 70 13.73 2.20 6.38
CA CYS A 70 12.53 2.78 6.97
C CYS A 70 11.23 2.22 6.37
N GLU A 71 11.22 1.96 5.06
CA GLU A 71 10.08 1.49 4.28
C GLU A 71 9.69 0.06 4.64
N VAL A 72 10.66 -0.86 4.60
CA VAL A 72 10.43 -2.27 4.95
C VAL A 72 10.16 -2.44 6.44
N THR A 73 10.74 -1.59 7.29
CA THR A 73 10.45 -1.61 8.74
C THR A 73 9.02 -1.14 9.01
N SER A 74 8.57 -0.08 8.34
CA SER A 74 7.18 0.39 8.41
C SER A 74 6.19 -0.61 7.82
N LEU A 75 6.54 -1.25 6.72
CA LEU A 75 5.72 -2.30 6.11
C LEU A 75 5.55 -3.48 7.07
N ALA A 76 6.64 -3.91 7.72
CA ALA A 76 6.58 -4.98 8.72
C ALA A 76 5.64 -4.62 9.88
N MET A 77 5.60 -3.36 10.32
CA MET A 77 4.66 -2.91 11.36
C MET A 77 3.19 -3.06 10.94
N ILE A 78 2.83 -2.60 9.73
CA ILE A 78 1.43 -2.70 9.27
C ILE A 78 1.02 -4.13 8.92
N LEU A 79 1.94 -4.96 8.40
CA LEU A 79 1.71 -6.40 8.17
C LEU A 79 1.44 -7.13 9.47
N ASN A 80 2.25 -6.89 10.51
CA ASN A 80 2.05 -7.50 11.82
C ASN A 80 0.72 -7.08 12.44
N ASN A 81 0.32 -5.81 12.30
CA ASN A 81 -0.99 -5.36 12.75
C ASN A 81 -2.15 -6.08 12.03
N ALA A 82 -1.96 -6.42 10.76
CA ALA A 82 -2.92 -7.19 9.97
C ALA A 82 -2.86 -8.72 10.21
N GLY A 83 -2.04 -9.19 11.16
CA GLY A 83 -1.90 -10.60 11.52
C GLY A 83 -0.83 -11.36 10.75
N TYR A 84 -0.03 -10.70 9.91
CA TYR A 84 1.08 -11.31 9.18
C TYR A 84 2.40 -11.05 9.90
N HIS A 85 2.86 -12.04 10.66
CA HIS A 85 4.07 -11.93 11.46
C HIS A 85 5.34 -12.05 10.61
N VAL A 86 5.90 -10.90 10.21
CA VAL A 86 7.12 -10.81 9.40
C VAL A 86 8.13 -9.83 10.01
N SER A 87 9.42 -10.08 9.82
CA SER A 87 10.49 -9.18 10.27
C SER A 87 10.88 -8.16 9.20
N LYS A 88 11.44 -7.02 9.61
CA LYS A 88 12.00 -6.02 8.68
C LYS A 88 13.09 -6.61 7.77
N ASN A 89 13.90 -7.55 8.27
CA ASN A 89 15.00 -8.17 7.52
C ASN A 89 14.46 -9.14 6.47
N THR A 90 13.43 -9.92 6.80
CA THR A 90 12.75 -10.79 5.82
C THR A 90 12.19 -9.98 4.64
N LEU A 91 11.66 -8.79 4.90
CA LEU A 91 11.19 -7.89 3.84
C LEU A 91 12.35 -7.24 3.08
N ALA A 92 13.44 -6.86 3.76
CA ALA A 92 14.65 -6.33 3.12
C ALA A 92 15.31 -7.33 2.15
N ASP A 93 15.25 -8.62 2.46
CA ASP A 93 15.78 -9.69 1.61
C ASP A 93 14.93 -9.93 0.35
N LYS A 94 13.64 -9.53 0.40
CA LYS A 94 12.66 -9.79 -0.67
C LYS A 94 12.36 -8.58 -1.55
N ILE A 95 12.49 -7.36 -1.02
CA ILE A 95 12.20 -6.15 -1.79
C ILE A 95 13.13 -6.09 -3.00
N ASN A 96 12.59 -5.72 -4.17
CA ASN A 96 13.41 -5.48 -5.35
C ASN A 96 14.42 -4.37 -5.04
N LYS A 97 15.66 -4.51 -5.53
CA LYS A 97 16.74 -3.52 -5.34
C LYS A 97 17.26 -3.05 -6.71
N VAL A 98 17.54 -1.77 -6.83
CA VAL A 98 18.18 -1.15 -8.00
C VAL A 98 19.46 -0.41 -7.58
N PRO A 99 20.50 -0.32 -8.44
CA PRO A 99 21.69 0.44 -8.12
C PRO A 99 21.38 1.91 -7.79
N LEU A 100 22.10 2.51 -6.85
CA LEU A 100 21.99 3.96 -6.60
C LEU A 100 22.37 4.77 -7.85
N THR A 101 23.35 4.28 -8.62
CA THR A 101 23.78 4.84 -9.90
C THR A 101 24.24 3.71 -10.81
N TYR A 102 23.69 3.66 -12.01
CA TYR A 102 24.07 2.72 -13.06
C TYR A 102 25.39 3.14 -13.71
N SER A 103 26.06 2.21 -14.41
CA SER A 103 27.26 2.51 -15.20
C SER A 103 27.04 3.56 -16.29
N SER A 104 25.80 3.74 -16.75
CA SER A 104 25.39 4.80 -17.68
C SER A 104 25.34 6.21 -17.05
N GLY A 105 25.48 6.32 -15.73
CA GLY A 105 25.29 7.57 -14.99
C GLY A 105 23.83 7.87 -14.61
N LEU A 106 22.87 7.09 -15.12
CA LEU A 106 21.47 7.15 -14.66
C LEU A 106 21.36 6.72 -13.20
N LYS A 107 20.38 7.24 -12.50
CA LYS A 107 20.10 6.92 -11.10
C LYS A 107 19.09 5.78 -10.96
N GLY A 108 19.13 5.08 -9.83
CA GLY A 108 18.12 4.08 -9.47
C GLY A 108 16.75 4.72 -9.30
N ASP A 109 15.74 4.14 -9.94
CA ASP A 109 14.36 4.61 -9.79
C ASP A 109 13.70 3.96 -8.57
N PRO A 110 13.29 4.73 -7.55
CA PRO A 110 12.63 4.17 -6.37
C PRO A 110 11.26 3.55 -6.67
N ASN A 111 10.62 3.84 -7.83
CA ASN A 111 9.40 3.15 -8.26
C ASN A 111 9.66 1.73 -8.76
N GLU A 112 10.90 1.41 -9.17
CA GLU A 112 11.26 0.06 -9.62
C GLU A 112 11.70 -0.82 -8.45
N GLY A 113 12.45 -0.25 -7.50
CA GLY A 113 12.95 -0.97 -6.33
C GLY A 113 13.72 -0.05 -5.39
N PHE A 114 14.24 -0.62 -4.31
CA PHE A 114 15.09 0.10 -3.37
C PHE A 114 16.36 0.60 -4.05
N ALA A 115 16.53 1.91 -4.14
CA ALA A 115 17.66 2.54 -4.81
C ALA A 115 18.89 2.64 -3.90
N GLY A 116 19.87 1.76 -4.11
CA GLY A 116 21.15 1.72 -3.40
C GLY A 116 21.26 0.64 -2.33
N ASP A 117 22.12 0.86 -1.34
CA ASP A 117 22.39 -0.08 -0.24
C ASP A 117 21.53 0.27 0.98
N MET A 118 20.68 -0.67 1.41
CA MET A 118 19.77 -0.51 2.55
C MET A 118 20.48 -0.72 3.88
N GLU A 119 21.40 -1.68 3.92
CA GLU A 119 22.04 -2.19 5.13
C GLU A 119 23.13 -1.24 5.62
N ASN A 120 23.99 -0.76 4.71
CA ASN A 120 25.22 -0.03 5.03
C ASN A 120 25.33 1.33 4.33
N GLY A 121 24.58 1.54 3.25
CA GLY A 121 24.62 2.76 2.46
C GLY A 121 25.84 2.89 1.53
N PRO A 122 25.80 3.85 0.59
CA PRO A 122 24.75 4.84 0.40
C PRO A 122 23.48 4.25 -0.25
N GLY A 123 22.33 4.78 0.16
CA GLY A 123 21.00 4.40 -0.36
C GLY A 123 20.04 5.57 -0.24
N LEU A 124 19.00 5.57 -1.09
CA LEU A 124 17.91 6.54 -1.06
C LEU A 124 16.69 5.97 -0.33
N GLY A 125 16.11 4.89 -0.87
CA GLY A 125 14.81 4.39 -0.43
C GLY A 125 14.04 3.66 -1.54
N VAL A 126 12.78 3.35 -1.28
CA VAL A 126 11.85 2.70 -2.22
C VAL A 126 10.46 3.34 -2.14
N TYR A 127 9.77 3.46 -3.28
CA TYR A 127 8.43 4.04 -3.37
C TYR A 127 7.32 2.99 -3.26
N HIS A 128 6.07 3.45 -3.40
CA HIS A 128 4.88 2.66 -3.14
C HIS A 128 4.77 1.41 -4.02
N GLU A 129 5.15 1.43 -5.30
CA GLU A 129 4.88 0.28 -6.19
C GLU A 129 5.62 -1.01 -5.79
N PRO A 130 6.93 -1.00 -5.49
CA PRO A 130 7.61 -2.22 -5.02
C PRO A 130 7.13 -2.64 -3.62
N ILE A 131 6.71 -1.68 -2.79
CA ILE A 131 6.15 -1.95 -1.46
C ILE A 131 4.77 -2.61 -1.56
N ASP A 132 3.90 -2.13 -2.44
CA ASP A 132 2.60 -2.74 -2.74
C ASP A 132 2.76 -4.18 -3.26
N LYS A 133 3.66 -4.38 -4.24
CA LYS A 133 4.00 -5.71 -4.77
C LYS A 133 4.47 -6.65 -3.65
N LEU A 134 5.40 -6.20 -2.81
CA LEU A 134 5.90 -6.98 -1.68
C LEU A 134 4.82 -7.27 -0.64
N ALA A 135 3.99 -6.28 -0.29
CA ALA A 135 2.88 -6.47 0.65
C ALA A 135 1.88 -7.51 0.15
N LYS A 136 1.60 -7.52 -1.16
CA LYS A 136 0.68 -8.46 -1.82
C LYS A 136 1.17 -9.91 -1.77
N GLU A 137 2.48 -10.15 -1.67
CA GLU A 137 3.00 -11.50 -1.42
C GLU A 137 2.49 -12.10 -0.10
N TYR A 138 2.16 -11.25 0.89
CA TYR A 138 1.70 -11.68 2.21
C TYR A 138 0.18 -11.59 2.35
N ALA A 139 -0.41 -10.46 1.95
CA ALA A 139 -1.80 -10.15 2.21
C ALA A 139 -2.70 -10.17 0.96
N GLY A 140 -2.15 -10.46 -0.22
CA GLY A 140 -2.92 -10.64 -1.46
C GLY A 140 -3.85 -9.45 -1.78
N ASN A 141 -5.11 -9.75 -2.08
CA ASN A 141 -6.13 -8.75 -2.42
C ASN A 141 -6.54 -7.84 -1.25
N LYS A 142 -6.02 -8.07 -0.04
CA LYS A 142 -6.25 -7.18 1.11
C LYS A 142 -5.36 -5.94 1.09
N VAL A 143 -4.33 -5.89 0.25
CA VAL A 143 -3.46 -4.72 0.10
C VAL A 143 -4.11 -3.73 -0.86
N TYR A 144 -4.18 -2.47 -0.44
CA TYR A 144 -4.68 -1.38 -1.27
C TYR A 144 -3.65 -0.26 -1.29
N ASP A 145 -3.32 0.17 -2.50
CA ASP A 145 -2.52 1.35 -2.75
C ASP A 145 -3.44 2.58 -2.79
N LEU A 146 -3.21 3.49 -1.85
CA LEU A 146 -3.93 4.75 -1.71
C LEU A 146 -3.14 5.92 -2.30
N THR A 147 -2.03 5.64 -2.99
CA THR A 147 -1.16 6.66 -3.56
C THR A 147 -1.92 7.59 -4.50
N GLY A 148 -1.69 8.89 -4.35
CA GLY A 148 -2.33 9.94 -5.13
C GLY A 148 -3.75 10.31 -4.67
N LYS A 149 -4.34 9.57 -3.71
CA LYS A 149 -5.61 9.99 -3.08
C LYS A 149 -5.42 11.15 -2.11
N ASP A 150 -6.53 11.74 -1.68
CA ASP A 150 -6.53 12.78 -0.64
C ASP A 150 -6.17 12.18 0.74
N ILE A 151 -5.57 12.99 1.63
CA ILE A 151 -5.17 12.57 2.99
C ILE A 151 -6.35 12.00 3.78
N SER A 152 -7.58 12.45 3.53
CA SER A 152 -8.78 11.89 4.15
C SER A 152 -8.90 10.37 3.93
N SER A 153 -8.35 9.83 2.84
CA SER A 153 -8.31 8.39 2.60
C SER A 153 -7.44 7.65 3.61
N VAL A 154 -6.30 8.23 4.01
CA VAL A 154 -5.42 7.72 5.07
C VAL A 154 -6.16 7.74 6.40
N TYR A 155 -6.72 8.90 6.76
CA TYR A 155 -7.45 9.08 8.03
C TYR A 155 -8.64 8.16 8.19
N ARG A 156 -9.37 7.90 7.09
CA ARG A 156 -10.48 6.96 7.07
C ARG A 156 -10.05 5.53 7.39
N GLN A 157 -8.85 5.12 6.96
CA GLN A 157 -8.33 3.81 7.35
C GLN A 157 -7.97 3.76 8.84
N LEU A 158 -7.43 4.86 9.40
CA LEU A 158 -7.16 4.96 10.84
C LEU A 158 -8.45 4.86 11.67
N GLU A 159 -9.53 5.51 11.23
CA GLU A 159 -10.87 5.40 11.87
C GLU A 159 -11.47 3.99 11.80
N LYS A 160 -10.93 3.14 10.91
CA LYS A 160 -11.27 1.71 10.77
C LYS A 160 -10.30 0.80 11.50
N GLY A 161 -9.36 1.34 12.27
CA GLY A 161 -8.38 0.55 13.01
C GLY A 161 -7.24 0.00 12.16
N ARG A 162 -6.99 0.58 10.98
CA ARG A 162 -5.96 0.12 10.04
C ARG A 162 -4.84 1.15 9.95
N PRO A 163 -3.63 0.84 10.43
CA PRO A 163 -2.49 1.74 10.25
C PRO A 163 -2.10 1.79 8.78
N VAL A 164 -1.51 2.91 8.36
CA VAL A 164 -1.20 3.18 6.96
C VAL A 164 0.30 3.45 6.81
N TRP A 165 0.95 2.71 5.93
CA TRP A 165 2.34 2.97 5.54
C TRP A 165 2.37 4.17 4.61
N VAL A 166 3.33 5.10 4.78
CA VAL A 166 3.48 6.28 3.90
C VAL A 166 4.94 6.63 3.64
N ILE A 167 5.18 7.44 2.60
CA ILE A 167 6.44 8.20 2.42
C ILE A 167 6.24 9.65 2.85
N THR A 168 7.20 10.19 3.59
CA THR A 168 7.26 11.57 4.08
C THR A 168 8.74 12.00 4.18
N THR A 169 9.05 12.98 5.02
CA THR A 169 10.41 13.42 5.31
C THR A 169 10.79 13.12 6.76
N THR A 170 12.08 13.03 7.06
CA THR A 170 12.59 12.77 8.43
C THR A 170 12.18 13.84 9.46
N SER A 171 11.89 15.07 9.00
CA SER A 171 11.41 16.18 9.82
C SER A 171 9.88 16.29 9.89
N PHE A 172 9.16 15.49 9.11
CA PHE A 172 7.70 15.59 8.90
C PHE A 172 7.24 16.97 8.40
N LYS A 173 8.12 17.66 7.68
CA LYS A 173 7.89 18.98 7.08
C LYS A 173 8.40 18.97 5.62
N PRO A 174 7.84 19.82 4.73
CA PRO A 174 8.41 20.02 3.42
C PRO A 174 9.89 20.41 3.48
N VAL A 175 10.66 19.97 2.50
CA VAL A 175 12.08 20.28 2.35
C VAL A 175 12.34 21.10 1.09
N ASP A 176 13.44 21.83 1.08
CA ASP A 176 13.91 22.66 -0.04
C ASP A 176 15.06 22.00 -0.84
N ASN A 177 15.53 20.83 -0.39
CA ASN A 177 16.68 20.12 -0.94
C ASN A 177 16.32 19.00 -1.92
N MET A 178 15.22 19.15 -2.66
CA MET A 178 14.82 18.21 -3.71
C MET A 178 15.84 18.18 -4.86
N GLN A 179 16.04 17.01 -5.45
CA GLN A 179 16.96 16.77 -6.55
C GLN A 179 16.24 16.02 -7.67
N THR A 180 16.35 16.52 -8.90
CA THR A 180 15.87 15.77 -10.07
C THR A 180 16.89 14.73 -10.48
N TRP A 181 16.51 13.47 -10.41
CA TRP A 181 17.28 12.34 -10.91
C TRP A 181 16.81 11.97 -12.33
N ASN A 182 17.77 11.67 -13.21
CA ASN A 182 17.47 11.00 -14.48
C ASN A 182 17.61 9.49 -14.26
N THR A 183 16.52 8.74 -14.39
CA THR A 183 16.45 7.29 -14.26
C THR A 183 16.23 6.65 -15.63
N PRO A 184 16.34 5.32 -15.76
CA PRO A 184 15.94 4.61 -16.98
C PRO A 184 14.47 4.87 -17.39
N ASN A 185 13.60 5.25 -16.45
CA ASN A 185 12.16 5.44 -16.69
C ASN A 185 11.75 6.91 -16.83
N GLY A 186 12.70 7.84 -16.75
CA GLY A 186 12.45 9.27 -16.89
C GLY A 186 13.02 10.10 -15.74
N LYS A 187 12.46 11.29 -15.55
CA LYS A 187 12.89 12.19 -14.48
C LYS A 187 12.03 11.97 -13.25
N ILE A 188 12.67 11.96 -12.09
CA ILE A 188 11.99 11.89 -10.79
C ILE A 188 12.65 12.84 -9.81
N ASP A 189 11.84 13.53 -9.01
CA ASP A 189 12.35 14.37 -7.92
C ASP A 189 12.43 13.55 -6.64
N VAL A 190 13.59 13.61 -5.98
CA VAL A 190 13.89 12.86 -4.75
C VAL A 190 14.56 13.76 -3.73
N THR A 191 14.59 13.33 -2.48
CA THR A 191 15.41 13.95 -1.43
C THR A 191 15.98 12.86 -0.54
N PHE A 192 17.22 13.01 -0.09
CA PHE A 192 17.79 12.13 0.94
C PHE A 192 17.17 12.36 2.33
N SER A 193 16.30 13.37 2.45
CA SER A 193 15.44 13.55 3.62
C SER A 193 14.21 12.64 3.60
N MET A 194 14.02 11.82 2.55
CA MET A 194 12.94 10.83 2.46
C MET A 194 12.92 9.96 3.71
N HIS A 195 11.71 9.69 4.21
CA HIS A 195 11.49 8.77 5.31
C HIS A 195 10.18 8.03 5.13
N SER A 196 10.05 6.88 5.78
CA SER A 196 8.81 6.11 5.81
C SER A 196 8.41 5.74 7.22
N VAL A 197 7.11 5.84 7.49
CA VAL A 197 6.51 5.60 8.80
C VAL A 197 5.18 4.86 8.65
N ALA A 198 4.73 4.22 9.74
CA ALA A 198 3.36 3.74 9.85
C ALA A 198 2.51 4.78 10.60
N VAL A 199 1.53 5.39 9.93
CA VAL A 199 0.56 6.29 10.55
C VAL A 199 -0.40 5.47 11.40
N THR A 200 -0.56 5.85 12.66
CA THR A 200 -1.34 5.11 13.66
C THR A 200 -2.52 5.90 14.20
N GLY A 201 -2.58 7.21 14.03
CA GLY A 201 -3.71 8.02 14.50
C GLY A 201 -3.64 9.46 14.02
N TYR A 202 -4.69 10.23 14.28
CA TYR A 202 -4.71 11.66 14.01
C TYR A 202 -5.80 12.36 14.83
N ASP A 203 -5.66 13.67 15.00
CA ASP A 203 -6.69 14.55 15.54
C ASP A 203 -6.69 15.88 14.76
N HIS A 204 -7.30 16.93 15.32
CA HIS A 204 -7.36 18.24 14.69
C HIS A 204 -5.95 18.83 14.41
N ASP A 205 -5.03 18.65 15.34
CA ASP A 205 -3.73 19.33 15.33
C ASP A 205 -2.58 18.41 14.96
N TYR A 206 -2.75 17.10 15.11
CA TYR A 206 -1.63 16.15 15.04
C TYR A 206 -1.92 14.91 14.20
N VAL A 207 -0.84 14.38 13.63
CA VAL A 207 -0.74 13.01 13.12
C VAL A 207 0.19 12.23 14.06
N TYR A 208 -0.16 10.98 14.33
CA TYR A 208 0.61 10.08 15.17
C TYR A 208 1.19 8.96 14.32
N VAL A 209 2.49 8.71 14.47
CA VAL A 209 3.21 7.74 13.65
C VAL A 209 4.07 6.82 14.50
N ASN A 210 4.19 5.56 14.10
CA ASN A 210 5.34 4.76 14.49
C ASN A 210 6.49 5.07 13.54
N ASP A 211 7.53 5.69 14.09
CA ASP A 211 8.75 6.06 13.41
C ASP A 211 9.80 4.95 13.59
N PRO A 212 10.26 4.31 12.49
CA PRO A 212 11.29 3.26 12.53
C PRO A 212 12.61 3.65 13.22
N TYR A 213 12.85 4.94 13.46
CA TYR A 213 13.96 5.39 14.32
C TYR A 213 13.73 5.17 15.83
N GLY A 214 12.63 4.53 16.21
CA GLY A 214 12.42 4.03 17.56
C GLY A 214 11.37 4.79 18.37
N TYR A 215 10.55 5.62 17.73
CA TYR A 215 9.50 6.37 18.40
C TYR A 215 8.12 5.78 18.09
N LYS A 216 7.45 5.24 19.12
CA LYS A 216 6.08 4.72 19.02
C LYS A 216 5.08 5.87 19.18
N ASN A 217 4.08 5.96 18.32
CA ASN A 217 3.04 6.99 18.33
C ASN A 217 3.62 8.42 18.47
N ARG A 218 4.74 8.69 17.79
CA ARG A 218 5.37 10.00 17.71
C ARG A 218 4.37 11.00 17.18
N LYS A 219 4.20 12.09 17.92
CA LYS A 219 3.28 13.18 17.60
C LYS A 219 3.95 14.14 16.61
N THR A 220 3.29 14.45 15.50
CA THR A 220 3.75 15.39 14.47
C THR A 220 2.68 16.43 14.20
N ASP A 221 3.07 17.68 13.91
CA ASP A 221 2.11 18.70 13.47
C ASP A 221 1.40 18.21 12.19
N ARG A 222 0.07 18.29 12.19
CA ARG A 222 -0.75 17.75 11.10
C ARG A 222 -0.56 18.52 9.79
N SER A 223 -0.55 19.85 9.85
CA SER A 223 -0.41 20.68 8.66
C SER A 223 0.92 20.44 7.95
N ASP A 224 1.99 20.38 8.74
CA ASP A 224 3.32 20.10 8.24
C ASP A 224 3.47 18.68 7.69
N PHE A 225 2.93 17.69 8.41
CA PHE A 225 2.95 16.30 7.97
C PHE A 225 2.22 16.11 6.64
N GLU A 226 1.01 16.67 6.50
CA GLU A 226 0.21 16.59 5.28
C GLU A 226 0.95 17.21 4.07
N LYS A 227 1.62 18.35 4.27
CA LYS A 227 2.41 18.99 3.21
C LYS A 227 3.65 18.16 2.85
N ALA A 228 4.34 17.58 3.83
CA ALA A 228 5.50 16.72 3.60
C ALA A 228 5.12 15.45 2.84
N TRP A 229 4.05 14.78 3.26
CA TRP A 229 3.49 13.62 2.56
C TRP A 229 3.09 13.96 1.12
N LYS A 230 2.42 15.10 0.91
CA LYS A 230 2.06 15.57 -0.43
C LYS A 230 3.27 15.90 -1.30
N GLN A 231 4.31 16.53 -0.73
CA GLN A 231 5.57 16.81 -1.44
C GLN A 231 6.25 15.51 -1.92
N MET A 232 6.12 14.43 -1.13
CA MET A 232 6.65 13.11 -1.47
C MET A 232 5.72 12.27 -2.36
N GLY A 233 4.71 12.89 -2.98
CA GLY A 233 3.83 12.24 -3.96
C GLY A 233 2.60 11.54 -3.38
N SER A 234 2.20 11.89 -2.15
CA SER A 234 1.01 11.33 -1.50
C SER A 234 0.97 9.80 -1.47
N GLN A 235 2.13 9.18 -1.22
CA GLN A 235 2.30 7.72 -1.26
C GLN A 235 1.75 7.06 0.00
N ALA A 236 0.90 6.04 -0.16
CA ALA A 236 0.26 5.38 0.98
C ALA A 236 -0.19 3.94 0.67
N ILE A 237 0.12 3.00 1.57
CA ILE A 237 -0.31 1.59 1.48
C ILE A 237 -1.07 1.19 2.76
N VAL A 238 -2.18 0.49 2.60
CA VAL A 238 -2.95 -0.08 3.71
C VAL A 238 -3.23 -1.56 3.47
N ILE A 239 -3.37 -2.31 4.57
CA ILE A 239 -3.82 -3.69 4.54
C ILE A 239 -5.19 -3.77 5.23
N LYS A 240 -6.22 -4.17 4.50
CA LYS A 240 -7.55 -4.42 5.06
C LYS A 240 -7.51 -5.73 5.85
N SER A 241 -7.92 -5.68 7.11
CA SER A 241 -8.19 -6.87 7.94
C SER A 241 -9.36 -7.68 7.40
#